data_AF-A0A925ZWJ7-F1
#
_entry.id   AF-A0A925ZWJ7-F1
#
_cell.length_a   1.000
_cell.length_b   1.000
_cell.length_c   1.000
_cell.angle_alpha   90.00
_cell.angle_beta   90.00
_cell.angle_gamma   90.00
#
_symmetry.space_group_name_H-M   'P 1'
#
loop_
_entity.id
_entity.type
_entity.pdbx_description
1 polymer ?
#
loop_
_entity_poly.entity_id
_entity_poly.type
_entity_poly.pdbx_seq_one_letter_code
_entity_poly.pdbx_strand_id
1 'polypeptide(L)'
;MKFVSFLFLLFGLTAFAPKPKLTTVKLGSGLSVGVPAAFTPLPDDGIAVKYPSPRKPLAVYTNPNGRVDFSVALRPTTFESFDYGVLLK
;
A
#
# COMPACT_ATOMS: atom_id res chain seq x y z
N MET A 1 7.52 -39.94 14.86
CA MET A 1 6.32 -39.61 14.05
C MET A 1 5.32 -38.69 14.78
N LYS A 2 4.96 -38.96 16.05
CA LYS A 2 4.01 -38.13 16.83
C LYS A 2 4.41 -36.64 16.99
N PHE A 3 5.71 -36.37 17.16
CA PHE A 3 6.23 -35.01 17.33
C PHE A 3 6.10 -34.15 16.06
N VAL A 4 6.26 -34.77 14.89
CA VAL A 4 6.13 -34.10 13.58
C VAL A 4 4.66 -33.73 13.34
N SER A 5 3.72 -34.62 13.66
CA SER A 5 2.29 -34.33 13.59
C SER A 5 1.88 -33.19 14.52
N PHE A 6 2.46 -33.11 15.72
CA PHE A 6 2.21 -32.01 16.66
C PHE A 6 2.75 -30.67 16.15
N LEU A 7 3.92 -30.68 15.50
CA LEU A 7 4.52 -29.50 14.88
C LEU A 7 3.66 -28.97 13.72
N PHE A 8 3.16 -29.86 12.85
CA PHE A 8 2.27 -29.47 11.76
C PHE A 8 0.93 -28.91 12.26
N LEU A 9 0.39 -29.45 13.35
CA LEU A 9 -0.80 -28.91 14.01
C LEU A 9 -0.54 -27.49 14.52
N LEU A 10 0.60 -27.27 15.17
CA LEU A 10 0.97 -25.97 15.72
C LEU A 10 1.16 -24.92 14.62
N PHE A 11 1.83 -25.28 13.51
CA PHE A 11 1.95 -24.37 12.35
C PHE A 11 0.60 -24.08 11.69
N GLY A 12 -0.28 -25.08 11.59
CA GLY A 12 -1.64 -24.91 11.08
C GLY A 12 -2.47 -23.91 11.89
N LEU A 13 -2.29 -23.87 13.21
CA LEU A 13 -2.94 -22.89 14.09
C LEU A 13 -2.44 -21.45 13.88
N THR A 14 -1.19 -21.27 13.46
CA THR A 14 -0.61 -19.93 13.19
C THR A 14 -0.83 -19.42 11.76
N ALA A 15 -1.40 -20.24 10.87
CA ALA A 15 -1.60 -19.89 9.46
C ALA A 15 -2.61 -18.73 9.26
N PHE A 16 -3.46 -18.47 10.26
CA PHE A 16 -4.49 -17.42 10.21
C PHE A 16 -4.01 -16.15 10.93
N ALA A 17 -3.04 -15.45 10.34
CA ALA A 17 -2.70 -14.11 10.81
C ALA A 17 -3.92 -13.18 10.65
N PRO A 18 -4.25 -12.34 11.65
CA PRO A 18 -5.35 -11.39 11.53
C PRO A 18 -5.09 -10.43 10.37
N LYS A 19 -6.08 -10.31 9.47
CA LYS A 19 -5.99 -9.37 8.35
C LYS A 19 -5.82 -7.95 8.89
N PRO A 20 -4.88 -7.15 8.34
CA PRO A 20 -4.70 -5.77 8.79
C PRO A 20 -5.98 -4.98 8.54
N LYS A 21 -6.47 -4.28 9.57
CA LYS A 21 -7.64 -3.40 9.45
C LYS A 21 -7.29 -2.28 8.48
N LEU A 22 -8.13 -2.10 7.46
CA LEU A 22 -7.98 -1.05 6.46
C LEU A 22 -8.90 0.12 6.78
N THR A 23 -8.41 1.33 6.53
CA THR A 23 -9.15 2.59 6.61
C THR A 23 -9.21 3.18 5.21
N THR A 24 -10.42 3.48 4.75
CA THR A 24 -10.63 4.11 3.44
C THR A 24 -10.24 5.57 3.50
N VAL A 25 -9.31 5.97 2.65
CA VAL A 25 -8.86 7.36 2.54
C VAL A 25 -9.08 7.87 1.12
N LYS A 26 -9.65 9.08 1.00
CA LYS A 26 -9.85 9.76 -0.29
C LYS A 26 -8.53 10.38 -0.73
N LEU A 27 -8.08 10.03 -1.93
CA LEU A 27 -6.84 10.54 -2.52
C LEU A 27 -7.08 11.70 -3.50
N GLY A 28 -8.29 11.82 -4.04
CA GLY A 28 -8.65 12.83 -5.03
C GLY A 28 -10.05 12.59 -5.60
N SER A 29 -10.38 13.27 -6.70
CA SER A 29 -11.68 13.14 -7.36
C SER A 29 -11.89 11.72 -7.90
N GLY A 30 -12.76 10.95 -7.25
CA GLY A 30 -13.11 9.59 -7.68
C GLY A 30 -12.12 8.49 -7.28
N LEU A 31 -11.03 8.81 -6.57
CA LEU A 31 -10.05 7.83 -6.12
C LEU A 31 -10.03 7.73 -4.60
N SER A 32 -10.29 6.52 -4.09
CA SER A 32 -10.14 6.17 -2.68
C SER A 32 -9.33 4.88 -2.55
N VAL A 33 -8.56 4.75 -1.48
CA VAL A 33 -7.75 3.57 -1.22
C VAL A 33 -7.92 3.11 0.22
N GLY A 34 -7.88 1.80 0.44
CA GLY A 34 -7.79 1.22 1.77
C GLY A 34 -6.33 1.17 2.23
N VAL A 35 -5.97 1.98 3.21
CA VAL A 35 -4.64 1.98 3.83
C VAL A 35 -4.72 1.29 5.19
N PRO A 36 -3.73 0.48 5.62
CA PRO A 36 -3.73 -0.08 6.97
C PRO A 36 -3.87 1.02 8.03
N ALA A 37 -4.74 0.81 9.02
CA ALA A 37 -5.11 1.83 10.00
C ALA A 37 -3.93 2.37 10.84
N ALA A 38 -2.83 1.62 10.91
CA ALA A 38 -1.62 2.01 11.62
C ALA A 38 -0.69 2.92 10.80
N PHE A 39 -0.95 3.13 9.51
CA PHE A 39 -0.10 3.96 8.66
C PHE A 39 -0.45 5.43 8.84
N THR A 40 0.59 6.27 8.83
CA THR A 40 0.45 7.72 8.96
C THR A 40 0.90 8.43 7.69
N PRO A 41 0.29 9.57 7.34
CA PRO A 41 0.75 10.36 6.21
C PRO A 41 2.16 10.89 6.49
N LEU A 42 3.04 10.79 5.49
CA LEU A 42 4.40 11.30 5.60
C LEU A 42 4.38 12.84 5.46
N PRO A 43 5.11 13.59 6.31
CA PRO A 43 5.26 15.04 6.16
C PRO A 43 5.97 15.42 4.87
N ASP A 44 5.71 16.63 4.38
CA ASP A 44 6.21 17.13 3.10
C ASP A 44 7.74 17.11 2.99
N ASP A 45 8.46 17.45 4.06
CA ASP A 45 9.92 17.39 4.10
C ASP A 45 10.43 15.95 3.95
N GLY A 46 9.75 15.00 4.58
CA GLY A 46 10.05 13.57 4.46
C GLY A 46 9.76 13.05 3.05
N ILE A 47 8.70 13.54 2.42
CA ILE A 47 8.36 13.21 1.03
C ILE A 47 9.44 13.76 0.09
N ALA A 48 9.90 15.00 0.28
CA ALA A 48 10.91 15.62 -0.58
C ALA A 48 12.24 14.85 -0.56
N VAL A 49 12.63 14.33 0.62
CA VAL A 49 13.86 13.54 0.76
C VAL A 49 13.70 12.13 0.16
N LYS A 50 12.60 11.42 0.47
CA LYS A 50 12.40 10.04 0.01
C LYS A 50 11.98 9.93 -1.46
N TYR A 51 11.26 10.92 -1.97
CA TYR A 51 10.66 10.92 -3.31
C TYR A 51 10.99 12.21 -4.06
N PRO A 52 12.25 12.41 -4.47
CA PRO A 52 12.65 13.61 -5.20
C PRO A 52 11.94 13.63 -6.56
N SER A 53 10.94 14.50 -6.69
CA SER A 53 10.16 14.65 -7.91
C SER A 53 9.72 16.10 -8.11
N PRO A 54 9.65 16.60 -9.36
CA PRO A 54 9.15 17.95 -9.64
C PRO A 54 7.70 18.19 -9.21
N ARG A 55 6.90 17.11 -9.10
CA ARG A 55 5.52 17.16 -8.63
C ARG A 55 5.39 16.39 -7.34
N LYS A 56 4.75 17.02 -6.35
CA LYS A 56 4.38 16.36 -5.09
C LYS A 56 3.47 15.16 -5.38
N PRO A 57 3.76 13.95 -4.83
CA PRO A 57 2.84 12.82 -4.87
C PRO A 57 1.47 13.17 -4.28
N LEU A 58 0.40 12.51 -4.73
CA LEU A 58 -0.95 12.72 -4.22
C LEU A 58 -1.08 12.32 -2.76
N ALA A 59 -0.44 11.21 -2.38
CA ALA A 59 -0.32 10.81 -1.00
C ALA A 59 0.88 9.88 -0.80
N VAL A 60 1.46 9.95 0.40
CA VAL A 60 2.49 9.03 0.88
C VAL A 60 2.14 8.69 2.31
N TYR A 61 2.07 7.40 2.63
CA TYR A 61 1.82 6.87 3.95
C TYR A 61 2.97 5.96 4.35
N THR A 62 3.38 5.99 5.61
CA THR A 62 4.42 5.13 6.16
C THR A 62 3.86 4.30 7.30
N ASN A 63 4.40 3.10 7.51
CA ASN A 63 4.16 2.36 8.73
C ASN A 63 4.82 3.05 9.94
N PRO A 64 4.39 2.74 11.18
CA PRO A 64 4.94 3.36 12.40
C PRO A 64 6.45 3.22 12.55
N ASN A 65 7.02 2.16 11.97
CA ASN A 65 8.45 1.87 12.03
C ASN A 65 9.26 2.56 10.91
N GLY A 66 8.62 3.31 10.00
CA GLY A 66 9.29 4.05 8.92
C GLY A 66 9.87 3.20 7.78
N ARG A 67 9.58 1.89 7.75
CA ARG A 67 10.21 0.89 6.87
C ARG A 67 9.40 0.57 5.62
N VAL A 68 8.08 0.70 5.69
CA VAL A 68 7.18 0.34 4.59
C VAL A 68 6.33 1.53 4.26
N ASP A 69 6.41 1.96 3.01
CA ASP A 69 5.71 3.13 2.51
C ASP A 69 4.70 2.72 1.43
N PHE A 70 3.55 3.39 1.41
CA PHE A 70 2.56 3.35 0.35
C PHE A 70 2.48 4.75 -0.27
N SER A 71 2.77 4.88 -1.56
CA SER A 71 2.76 6.17 -2.26
C SER A 71 1.93 6.12 -3.54
N VAL A 72 1.28 7.23 -3.86
CA VAL A 72 0.51 7.41 -5.08
C VAL A 72 0.94 8.71 -5.74
N ALA A 73 1.37 8.64 -6.99
CA ALA A 73 1.79 9.79 -7.77
C ALA A 73 1.01 9.86 -9.09
N LEU A 74 0.61 11.07 -9.48
CA LEU A 74 -0.02 11.32 -10.77
C LEU A 74 1.05 11.76 -11.77
N ARG A 75 1.10 11.09 -12.93
CA ARG A 75 1.98 11.44 -14.04
C ARG A 75 1.15 11.74 -15.29
N PRO A 76 1.56 12.73 -16.10
CA PRO A 76 1.04 12.83 -17.45
C PRO A 76 1.41 11.55 -18.20
N THR A 77 0.47 11.03 -18.98
CA THR A 77 0.70 9.87 -19.84
C THR A 77 0.47 10.27 -21.29
N THR A 78 1.14 9.58 -22.21
CA THR A 78 0.86 9.65 -23.64
C THR A 78 -0.23 8.67 -24.07
N PHE A 79 -0.81 7.91 -23.13
CA PHE A 79 -1.91 7.00 -23.43
C PHE A 79 -3.14 7.77 -23.89
N GLU A 80 -3.71 7.34 -25.00
CA GLU A 80 -4.96 7.82 -25.54
C GLU A 80 -6.15 6.98 -25.06
N SER A 81 -7.37 7.42 -25.33
CA SER A 81 -8.58 6.74 -24.85
C SER A 81 -8.71 5.29 -25.33
N PHE A 82 -8.14 4.95 -26.49
CA PHE A 82 -8.17 3.59 -27.01
C PHE A 82 -7.19 2.63 -26.32
N ASP A 83 -6.15 3.15 -25.65
CA ASP A 83 -5.14 2.33 -24.96
C ASP A 83 -5.69 1.67 -23.68
N TYR A 84 -6.79 2.19 -23.13
CA TYR A 84 -7.44 1.61 -21.94
C TYR A 84 -7.83 0.13 -22.13
N GLY A 85 -8.22 -0.26 -23.35
CA GLY A 85 -8.58 -1.65 -23.66
C GLY A 85 -7.40 -2.63 -23.59
N VAL A 86 -6.16 -2.13 -23.74
CA VAL A 86 -4.93 -2.92 -23.62
C VAL A 86 -4.47 -3.00 -22.16
N LEU A 87 -4.67 -1.94 -21.37
CA LEU A 87 -4.20 -1.84 -19.98
C LEU A 87 -5.08 -2.57 -18.95
N LEU A 88 -6.35 -2.81 -19.28
CA LEU A 88 -7.35 -3.37 -18.35
C LEU A 88 -7.65 -4.87 -18.60
N LYS A 89 -6.86 -5.52 -19.46
CA LYS A 89 -7.02 -6.93 -19.83
C LYS A 89 -6.11 -7.82 -19.00
#